data_AF-A0A376W6F0-F1
#
_entry.id   AF-A0A376W6F0-F1
#
_cell.length_a   1.000
_cell.length_b   1.000
_cell.length_c   1.000
_cell.angle_alpha   90.00
_cell.angle_beta   90.00
_cell.angle_gamma   90.00
#
_symmetry.space_group_name_H-M   'P 1'
#
loop_
_entity.id
_entity.type
_entity.pdbx_description
1 polymer ?
#
loop_
_entity_poly.entity_id
_entity_poly.type
_entity_poly.pdbx_seq_one_letter_code
_entity_poly.pdbx_strand_id
1 'polypeptide(L)'
;MKRLKNELNALVNRGVDRHLRLAVTGLSRSGKTAFITAMVNQLLNIHAGARLPLLSAVREERLLGVKRIPQRDFGIPRFTYDEGLAQLYGDPPAWPTPTRGVSEIRLALRYKSNDSLLRHFKDTSTLYLEIVDYPGEWLLDLPMLAQDYLSWSRQMTGLLNGQRGEWSAKWRMMCEGLDPLAPADEKPTGRHCRRVDRLSPPLQTAGAALYSARTLCFAWRYGRSARAAILPMARCRCLGRV
;
A
#
# COMPACT_ATOMS: atom_id res chain seq x y z
N MET A 1 4.89 23.54 -42.98
CA MET A 1 4.57 24.46 -41.88
C MET A 1 3.59 23.92 -40.82
N LYS A 2 2.49 23.22 -41.15
CA LYS A 2 1.52 22.69 -40.14
C LYS A 2 2.11 21.64 -39.17
N ARG A 3 3.03 20.79 -39.63
CA ARG A 3 3.64 19.72 -38.83
C ARG A 3 4.56 20.23 -37.71
N LEU A 4 5.38 21.25 -38.00
CA LEU A 4 6.25 21.92 -37.01
C LEU A 4 5.44 22.63 -35.92
N LYS A 5 4.33 23.29 -36.29
CA LYS A 5 3.40 23.90 -35.33
C LYS A 5 2.78 22.86 -34.39
N ASN A 6 2.44 21.68 -34.90
CA ASN A 6 1.89 20.60 -34.08
C ASN A 6 2.93 20.02 -33.11
N GLU A 7 4.19 19.88 -33.53
CA GLU A 7 5.27 19.41 -32.65
C GLU A 7 5.67 20.44 -31.58
N LEU A 8 5.72 21.73 -31.94
CA LEU A 8 5.91 22.81 -30.98
C LEU A 8 4.74 22.91 -29.99
N ASN A 9 3.49 22.80 -30.48
CA ASN A 9 2.32 22.74 -29.60
C ASN A 9 2.36 21.51 -28.69
N ALA A 10 2.82 20.35 -29.18
CA ALA A 10 3.01 19.15 -28.37
C ALA A 10 4.15 19.29 -27.33
N LEU A 11 5.21 20.02 -27.63
CA LEU A 11 6.28 20.34 -26.68
C LEU A 11 5.82 21.33 -25.60
N VAL A 12 5.08 22.35 -25.97
CA VAL A 12 4.47 23.29 -25.02
C VAL A 12 3.33 22.62 -24.23
N ASN A 13 2.61 21.64 -24.82
CA ASN A 13 1.63 20.81 -24.10
C ASN A 13 2.32 19.96 -23.02
N ARG A 14 3.47 19.36 -23.33
CA ARG A 14 4.28 18.61 -22.36
C ARG A 14 4.76 19.45 -21.17
N GLY A 15 4.90 20.78 -21.32
CA GLY A 15 5.22 21.69 -20.22
C GLY A 15 4.04 22.11 -19.33
N VAL A 16 2.80 21.81 -19.74
CA VAL A 16 1.56 22.23 -19.04
C VAL A 16 0.71 21.04 -18.59
N ASP A 17 1.04 19.83 -19.05
CA ASP A 17 0.36 18.61 -18.64
C ASP A 17 0.54 18.40 -17.13
N ARG A 18 -0.58 18.38 -16.42
CA ARG A 18 -0.57 18.26 -14.95
C ARG A 18 -0.50 16.79 -14.59
N HIS A 19 0.40 16.45 -13.67
CA HIS A 19 0.51 15.11 -13.10
C HIS A 19 0.06 15.15 -11.64
N LEU A 20 -0.87 14.26 -11.27
CA LEU A 20 -1.35 14.10 -9.91
C LEU A 20 -1.25 12.62 -9.52
N ARG A 21 -0.51 12.33 -8.45
CA ARG A 21 -0.42 10.99 -7.87
C ARG A 21 -1.25 10.95 -6.59
N LEU A 22 -2.32 10.16 -6.60
CA LEU A 22 -3.25 9.98 -5.49
C LEU A 22 -2.97 8.64 -4.82
N ALA A 23 -2.41 8.70 -3.62
CA ALA A 23 -2.26 7.53 -2.76
C ALA A 23 -3.60 7.21 -2.06
N VAL A 24 -4.05 5.97 -2.17
CA VAL A 24 -5.22 5.43 -1.47
C VAL A 24 -4.74 4.34 -0.52
N THR A 25 -5.05 4.51 0.77
CA THR A 25 -4.60 3.60 1.82
C THR A 25 -5.66 3.47 2.92
N GLY A 26 -5.41 2.56 3.86
CA GLY A 26 -6.36 2.11 4.88
C GLY A 26 -6.09 0.66 5.26
N LEU A 27 -6.64 0.22 6.39
CA LEU A 27 -6.48 -1.16 6.87
C LEU A 27 -7.09 -2.17 5.88
N SER A 28 -6.70 -3.43 6.01
CA SER A 28 -7.28 -4.54 5.26
C SER A 28 -8.78 -4.56 5.47
N ARG A 29 -9.50 -4.81 4.37
CA ARG A 29 -10.97 -4.80 4.30
C ARG A 29 -11.64 -3.46 4.64
N SER A 30 -10.91 -2.33 4.63
CA SER A 30 -11.52 -0.99 4.76
C SER A 30 -12.26 -0.50 3.50
N GLY A 31 -12.38 -1.33 2.46
CA GLY A 31 -13.09 -0.99 1.23
C GLY A 31 -12.30 -0.24 0.15
N LYS A 32 -10.96 -0.16 0.25
CA LYS A 32 -10.10 0.55 -0.72
C LYS A 32 -10.36 0.13 -2.17
N THR A 33 -10.36 -1.17 -2.44
CA THR A 33 -10.57 -1.71 -3.79
C THR A 33 -11.94 -1.35 -4.33
N ALA A 34 -13.00 -1.48 -3.52
CA ALA A 34 -14.35 -1.08 -3.91
C ALA A 34 -14.44 0.43 -4.19
N PHE A 35 -13.82 1.26 -3.34
CA PHE A 35 -13.74 2.71 -3.52
C PHE A 35 -13.05 3.10 -4.84
N ILE A 36 -11.86 2.56 -5.11
CA ILE A 36 -11.11 2.85 -6.33
C ILE A 36 -11.90 2.39 -7.56
N THR A 37 -12.45 1.17 -7.55
CA THR A 37 -13.27 0.65 -8.65
C THR A 37 -14.47 1.56 -8.93
N ALA A 38 -15.23 1.94 -7.89
CA ALA A 38 -16.38 2.82 -8.04
C ALA A 38 -15.97 4.21 -8.55
N MET A 39 -14.92 4.82 -7.98
CA MET A 39 -14.43 6.14 -8.40
C MET A 39 -13.96 6.13 -9.85
N VAL A 40 -13.16 5.14 -10.26
CA VAL A 40 -12.70 4.99 -11.64
C VAL A 40 -13.89 4.75 -12.58
N ASN A 41 -14.88 3.94 -12.17
CA ASN A 41 -16.07 3.68 -12.97
C ASN A 41 -16.90 4.95 -13.20
N GLN A 42 -17.10 5.77 -12.16
CA GLN A 42 -17.80 7.05 -12.29
C GLN A 42 -17.03 8.01 -13.22
N LEU A 43 -15.71 8.07 -13.11
CA LEU A 43 -14.88 8.93 -13.96
C LEU A 43 -14.89 8.51 -15.44
N LEU A 44 -14.90 7.20 -15.72
CA LEU A 44 -14.93 6.69 -17.10
C LEU A 44 -16.31 6.85 -17.76
N ASN A 45 -17.38 6.86 -16.97
CA ASN A 45 -18.76 6.91 -17.46
C ASN A 45 -19.42 8.29 -17.33
N ILE A 46 -18.64 9.36 -17.20
CA ILE A 46 -19.16 10.75 -17.08
C ILE A 46 -20.11 11.10 -18.22
N HIS A 47 -19.79 10.69 -19.44
CA HIS A 47 -20.61 10.98 -20.62
C HIS A 47 -21.73 9.96 -20.85
N ALA A 48 -21.71 8.84 -20.13
CA ALA A 48 -22.69 7.77 -20.20
C ALA A 48 -23.75 7.86 -19.08
N GLY A 49 -23.74 8.94 -18.30
CA GLY A 49 -24.77 9.21 -17.28
C GLY A 49 -24.28 9.26 -15.83
N ALA A 50 -22.98 9.12 -15.55
CA ALA A 50 -22.46 9.33 -14.21
C ALA A 50 -22.66 10.80 -13.75
N ARG A 51 -23.33 10.99 -12.62
CA ARG A 51 -23.62 12.32 -12.06
C ARG A 51 -22.64 12.65 -10.95
N LEU A 52 -21.74 13.59 -11.21
CA LEU A 52 -20.76 14.10 -10.24
C LEU A 52 -21.00 15.60 -9.94
N PRO A 53 -22.13 16.00 -9.34
CA PRO A 53 -22.51 17.40 -9.16
C PRO A 53 -21.57 18.17 -8.22
N LEU A 54 -20.89 17.47 -7.31
CA LEU A 54 -19.91 18.05 -6.40
C LEU A 54 -18.53 18.21 -7.03
N LEU A 55 -18.29 17.62 -8.22
CA LEU A 55 -17.07 17.81 -8.96
C LEU A 55 -17.24 19.02 -9.89
N SER A 56 -16.74 20.19 -9.46
CA SER A 56 -16.92 21.47 -10.17
C SER A 56 -16.57 21.40 -11.66
N ALA A 57 -15.54 20.64 -12.04
CA ALA A 57 -15.14 20.46 -13.44
C ALA A 57 -16.20 19.71 -14.29
N VAL A 58 -16.97 18.81 -13.70
CA VAL A 58 -18.10 18.13 -14.35
C VAL A 58 -19.33 19.03 -14.34
N ARG A 59 -19.63 19.65 -13.20
CA ARG A 59 -20.78 20.57 -13.06
C ARG A 59 -20.72 21.75 -14.02
N GLU A 60 -19.53 22.28 -14.27
CA GLU A 60 -19.29 23.39 -15.21
C GLU A 60 -19.06 22.91 -16.66
N GLU A 61 -19.31 21.63 -16.95
CA GLU A 61 -19.13 21.02 -18.28
C GLU A 61 -17.72 21.22 -18.89
N ARG A 62 -16.72 21.37 -18.03
CA ARG A 62 -15.33 21.58 -18.43
C ARG A 62 -14.60 20.27 -18.66
N LEU A 63 -15.00 19.18 -18.01
CA LEU A 63 -14.38 17.88 -18.19
C LEU A 63 -14.86 17.23 -19.50
N LEU A 64 -13.96 17.15 -20.48
CA LEU A 64 -14.23 16.70 -21.84
C LEU A 64 -14.18 15.18 -22.00
N GLY A 65 -13.55 14.48 -21.08
CA GLY A 65 -13.51 13.02 -21.10
C GLY A 65 -12.38 12.45 -20.25
N VAL A 66 -12.54 11.17 -19.91
CA VAL A 66 -11.56 10.41 -19.14
C VAL A 66 -11.27 9.11 -19.87
N LYS A 67 -10.00 8.75 -19.96
CA LYS A 67 -9.59 7.44 -20.49
C LYS A 67 -8.55 6.79 -19.61
N ARG A 68 -8.57 5.46 -19.54
CA ARG A 68 -7.48 4.68 -18.97
C ARG A 68 -6.28 4.76 -19.90
N ILE A 69 -5.09 4.92 -19.33
CA ILE A 69 -3.83 4.90 -20.07
C ILE A 69 -2.88 3.86 -19.46
N PRO A 70 -1.90 3.35 -20.24
CA PRO A 70 -0.90 2.43 -19.71
C PRO A 70 -0.15 3.02 -18.51
N GLN A 71 0.26 2.11 -17.64
CA GLN A 71 1.12 2.38 -16.48
C GLN A 71 2.48 2.92 -16.94
N ARG A 72 3.15 3.65 -16.05
CA ARG A 72 4.53 4.09 -16.29
C ARG A 72 5.54 3.07 -15.81
N ASP A 73 5.28 2.47 -14.64
CA ASP A 73 6.18 1.53 -13.98
C ASP A 73 5.65 0.10 -14.12
N PHE A 74 6.34 -0.71 -14.92
CA PHE A 74 6.00 -2.13 -15.10
C PHE A 74 6.41 -3.01 -13.92
N GLY A 75 7.18 -2.47 -12.95
CA GLY A 75 7.51 -3.16 -11.71
C GLY A 75 6.35 -3.19 -10.70
N ILE A 76 5.33 -2.35 -10.88
CA ILE A 76 4.16 -2.28 -10.01
C ILE A 76 2.96 -2.96 -10.68
N PRO A 77 2.30 -3.92 -10.02
CA PRO A 77 1.11 -4.57 -10.55
C PRO A 77 -0.01 -3.57 -10.93
N ARG A 78 -0.75 -3.90 -11.99
CA ARG A 78 -1.93 -3.13 -12.40
C ARG A 78 -3.10 -3.36 -11.47
N PHE A 79 -3.78 -2.28 -11.11
CA PHE A 79 -5.04 -2.37 -10.39
C PHE A 79 -6.08 -3.09 -11.27
N THR A 80 -6.71 -4.13 -10.72
CA THR A 80 -7.62 -5.05 -11.40
C THR A 80 -9.03 -4.47 -11.54
N TYR A 81 -9.14 -3.30 -12.17
CA TYR A 81 -10.41 -2.60 -12.38
C TYR A 81 -11.46 -3.47 -13.11
N ASP A 82 -11.07 -4.11 -14.21
CA ASP A 82 -12.01 -4.88 -15.04
C ASP A 82 -12.56 -6.11 -14.28
N GLU A 83 -11.70 -6.79 -13.50
CA GLU A 83 -12.13 -7.89 -12.63
C GLU A 83 -13.04 -7.39 -11.50
N GLY A 84 -12.68 -6.29 -10.84
CA GLY A 84 -13.50 -5.70 -9.78
C GLY A 84 -14.87 -5.26 -10.30
N LEU A 85 -14.94 -4.74 -11.52
CA LEU A 85 -16.20 -4.38 -12.17
C LEU A 85 -17.01 -5.63 -12.53
N ALA A 86 -16.37 -6.66 -13.08
CA ALA A 86 -17.02 -7.94 -13.40
C ALA A 86 -17.60 -8.63 -12.17
N GLN A 87 -16.93 -8.55 -11.02
CA GLN A 87 -17.44 -9.08 -9.75
C GLN A 87 -18.70 -8.32 -9.28
N LEU A 88 -18.69 -6.99 -9.41
CA LEU A 88 -19.84 -6.15 -9.02
C LEU A 88 -21.08 -6.38 -9.89
N TYR A 89 -20.90 -6.66 -11.19
CA TYR A 89 -21.97 -6.96 -12.14
C TYR A 89 -22.23 -8.46 -12.34
N GLY A 90 -21.55 -9.33 -11.59
CA GLY A 90 -21.72 -10.78 -11.68
C GLY A 90 -23.07 -11.27 -11.16
N ASP A 91 -23.37 -12.54 -11.43
CA ASP A 91 -24.54 -13.24 -10.89
C ASP A 91 -24.09 -14.52 -10.14
N PRO A 92 -24.14 -14.56 -8.79
CA PRO A 92 -24.54 -13.48 -7.90
C PRO A 92 -23.48 -12.35 -7.83
N PRO A 93 -23.88 -11.10 -7.54
CA PRO A 93 -22.94 -10.00 -7.42
C PRO A 93 -22.05 -10.16 -6.18
N ALA A 94 -20.77 -9.81 -6.32
CA ALA A 94 -19.78 -9.93 -5.25
C ALA A 94 -18.90 -8.67 -5.13
N TRP A 95 -18.44 -8.39 -3.91
CA TRP A 95 -17.49 -7.31 -3.68
C TRP A 95 -16.11 -7.63 -4.29
N PRO A 96 -15.39 -6.61 -4.81
CA PRO A 96 -14.08 -6.81 -5.38
C PRO A 96 -13.09 -7.49 -4.43
N THR A 97 -12.29 -8.42 -4.95
CA THR A 97 -11.24 -9.10 -4.17
C THR A 97 -10.22 -8.08 -3.65
N PRO A 98 -9.90 -8.07 -2.34
CA PRO A 98 -8.88 -7.19 -1.80
C PRO A 98 -7.51 -7.37 -2.45
N THR A 99 -6.82 -6.26 -2.70
CA THR A 99 -5.45 -6.23 -3.22
C THR A 99 -4.48 -6.80 -2.18
N ARG A 100 -3.52 -7.63 -2.65
CA ARG A 100 -2.52 -8.30 -1.78
C ARG A 100 -1.19 -7.54 -1.67
N GLY A 101 -1.11 -6.33 -2.23
CA GLY A 101 0.11 -5.52 -2.29
C GLY A 101 -0.17 -4.17 -2.95
N VAL A 102 0.90 -3.49 -3.39
CA VAL A 102 0.76 -2.23 -4.14
C VAL A 102 0.17 -2.51 -5.52
N SER A 103 -0.76 -1.67 -5.94
CA SER A 103 -1.21 -1.67 -7.33
C SER A 103 -1.51 -0.25 -7.80
N GLU A 104 -1.45 -0.02 -9.11
CA GLU A 104 -1.69 1.30 -9.68
C GLU A 104 -2.63 1.29 -10.90
N ILE A 105 -3.35 2.39 -11.08
CA ILE A 105 -4.12 2.70 -12.29
C ILE A 105 -3.89 4.15 -12.70
N ARG A 106 -3.82 4.38 -14.01
CA ARG A 106 -3.57 5.69 -14.58
C ARG A 106 -4.69 6.13 -15.50
N LEU A 107 -5.15 7.36 -15.31
CA LEU A 107 -6.21 8.01 -16.05
C LEU A 107 -5.69 9.30 -16.70
N ALA A 108 -6.14 9.57 -17.92
CA ALA A 108 -5.98 10.87 -18.57
C ALA A 108 -7.32 11.58 -18.59
N LEU A 109 -7.43 12.69 -17.86
CA LEU A 109 -8.61 13.53 -17.76
C LEU A 109 -8.39 14.77 -18.63
N ARG A 110 -9.12 14.88 -19.73
CA ARG A 110 -9.05 16.04 -20.63
C ARG A 110 -10.08 17.07 -20.19
N TYR A 111 -9.68 18.31 -19.93
CA TYR A 111 -10.57 19.36 -19.43
C TYR A 111 -10.28 20.75 -20.04
N LYS A 112 -11.27 21.64 -20.01
CA LYS A 112 -11.13 23.07 -20.33
C LYS A 112 -10.53 23.81 -19.14
N SER A 113 -9.40 24.49 -19.35
CA SER A 113 -8.69 25.23 -18.29
C SER A 113 -9.37 26.58 -17.99
N ASN A 114 -9.30 27.02 -16.74
CA ASN A 114 -9.81 28.33 -16.30
C ASN A 114 -8.78 29.46 -16.42
N ASP A 115 -7.53 29.17 -16.82
CA ASP A 115 -6.47 30.19 -16.89
C ASP A 115 -6.78 31.25 -17.95
N SER A 116 -7.19 32.43 -17.45
CA SER A 116 -7.72 33.54 -18.24
C SER A 116 -6.69 34.16 -19.19
N LEU A 117 -5.39 33.97 -18.94
CA LEU A 117 -4.31 34.62 -19.69
C LEU A 117 -3.89 33.86 -20.96
N LEU A 118 -4.24 32.57 -21.08
CA LEU A 118 -3.89 31.70 -22.22
C LEU A 118 -5.10 31.27 -23.05
N ARG A 119 -6.27 31.90 -22.80
CA ARG A 119 -7.56 31.61 -23.43
C ARG A 119 -7.56 31.74 -24.96
N HIS A 120 -6.55 32.39 -25.53
CA HIS A 120 -6.41 32.58 -26.98
C HIS A 120 -5.50 31.55 -27.67
N PHE A 121 -4.83 30.65 -26.93
CA PHE A 121 -3.88 29.70 -27.51
C PHE A 121 -4.12 28.22 -27.16
N LYS A 122 -4.80 27.90 -26.04
CA LYS A 122 -5.08 26.50 -25.66
C LYS A 122 -6.40 26.34 -24.89
N ASP A 123 -7.40 25.78 -25.56
CA ASP A 123 -8.71 25.54 -24.95
C ASP A 123 -8.77 24.29 -24.05
N THR A 124 -7.82 23.36 -24.18
CA THR A 124 -7.88 22.05 -23.49
C THR A 124 -6.56 21.62 -22.89
N SER A 125 -6.59 21.16 -21.65
CA SER A 125 -5.46 20.59 -20.89
C SER A 125 -5.73 19.14 -20.50
N THR A 126 -4.67 18.38 -20.21
CA THR A 126 -4.77 17.01 -19.71
C THR A 126 -4.21 16.91 -18.30
N LEU A 127 -4.97 16.29 -17.40
CA LEU A 127 -4.52 15.86 -16.09
C LEU A 127 -4.26 14.35 -16.13
N TYR A 128 -3.01 13.96 -15.87
CA TYR A 128 -2.63 12.58 -15.67
C TYR A 128 -2.78 12.23 -14.20
N LEU A 129 -3.84 11.49 -13.87
CA LEU A 129 -4.13 11.00 -12.53
C LEU A 129 -3.61 9.58 -12.37
N GLU A 130 -2.67 9.38 -11.45
CA GLU A 130 -2.12 8.09 -11.05
C GLU A 130 -2.66 7.73 -9.68
N ILE A 131 -3.49 6.70 -9.59
CA ILE A 131 -4.05 6.22 -8.33
C ILE A 131 -3.22 5.01 -7.89
N VAL A 132 -2.64 5.08 -6.70
CA VAL A 132 -1.83 4.01 -6.11
C VAL A 132 -2.55 3.46 -4.88
N ASP A 133 -2.93 2.19 -4.94
CA ASP A 133 -3.49 1.43 -3.80
C ASP A 133 -2.35 0.71 -3.09
N TYR A 134 -2.23 0.90 -1.77
CA TYR A 134 -1.30 0.12 -0.96
C TYR A 134 -1.87 -0.17 0.43
N PRO A 135 -1.44 -1.28 1.08
CA PRO A 135 -1.89 -1.63 2.43
C PRO A 135 -1.50 -0.56 3.45
N GLY A 136 -2.45 -0.08 4.25
CA GLY A 136 -2.19 0.88 5.32
C GLY A 136 -1.38 0.27 6.47
N GLU A 137 -1.43 -1.06 6.59
CA GLU A 137 -0.59 -1.88 7.47
C GLU A 137 0.87 -1.93 7.03
N TRP A 138 1.34 -1.01 6.20
CA TRP A 138 2.78 -0.76 6.03
C TRP A 138 3.20 0.50 6.78
N LEU A 139 2.24 1.39 7.09
CA LEU A 139 2.50 2.62 7.81
C LEU A 139 2.72 2.38 9.31
N LEU A 140 2.28 1.25 9.88
CA LEU A 140 2.53 0.95 11.29
C LEU A 140 3.96 0.42 11.55
N ASP A 141 4.74 0.10 10.50
CA ASP A 141 6.18 -0.22 10.62
C ASP A 141 7.02 1.06 10.65
N LEU A 142 6.47 2.24 10.32
CA LEU A 142 7.25 3.49 10.28
C LEU A 142 8.06 3.78 11.56
N PRO A 143 7.54 3.55 12.78
CA PRO A 143 8.32 3.73 14.00
C PRO A 143 9.58 2.87 14.08
N MET A 144 9.62 1.73 13.37
CA MET A 144 10.78 0.83 13.37
C MET A 144 12.02 1.47 12.74
N LEU A 145 11.85 2.50 11.88
CA LEU A 145 12.99 3.24 11.31
C LEU A 145 13.81 3.96 12.39
N ALA A 146 13.20 4.27 13.54
CA ALA A 146 13.82 4.97 14.65
C ALA A 146 14.18 4.04 15.82
N GLN A 147 14.00 2.72 15.70
CA GLN A 147 14.19 1.78 16.79
C GLN A 147 15.17 0.67 16.41
N ASP A 148 16.04 0.30 17.34
CA ASP A 148 16.78 -0.96 17.23
C ASP A 148 15.86 -2.16 17.53
N TYR A 149 16.33 -3.35 17.14
CA TYR A 149 15.58 -4.59 17.31
C TYR A 149 15.22 -4.89 18.78
N LEU A 150 16.11 -4.60 19.73
CA LEU A 150 15.89 -4.92 21.14
C LEU A 150 14.78 -4.03 21.73
N SER A 151 14.82 -2.75 21.40
CA SER A 151 13.85 -1.74 21.83
C SER A 151 12.46 -2.05 21.29
N TRP A 152 12.37 -2.34 19.98
CA TRP A 152 11.12 -2.77 19.35
C TRP A 152 10.60 -4.08 19.97
N SER A 153 11.47 -5.07 20.20
CA SER A 153 11.08 -6.36 20.78
C SER A 153 10.48 -6.21 22.18
N ARG A 154 11.11 -5.40 23.04
CA ARG A 154 10.58 -5.10 24.39
C ARG A 154 9.21 -4.42 24.32
N GLN A 155 9.05 -3.45 23.42
CA GLN A 155 7.77 -2.79 23.20
C GLN A 155 6.68 -3.80 22.79
N MET A 156 6.98 -4.70 21.86
CA MET A 156 6.03 -5.71 21.40
C MET A 156 5.68 -6.73 22.50
N THR A 157 6.64 -7.13 23.34
CA THR A 157 6.36 -7.97 24.52
C THR A 157 5.41 -7.27 25.49
N GLY A 158 5.57 -5.96 25.70
CA GLY A 158 4.67 -5.17 26.55
C GLY A 158 3.23 -5.10 26.04
N LEU A 159 2.98 -5.38 24.76
CA LEU A 159 1.64 -5.43 24.16
C LEU A 159 0.93 -6.78 24.31
N LEU A 160 1.60 -7.81 24.86
CA LEU A 160 1.07 -9.18 25.00
C LEU A 160 0.18 -9.35 26.24
N ASN A 161 -0.79 -8.46 26.41
CA ASN A 161 -1.74 -8.50 27.52
C ASN A 161 -3.13 -8.95 27.04
N GLY A 162 -3.95 -9.47 27.97
CA GLY A 162 -5.30 -9.97 27.68
C GLY A 162 -5.32 -11.03 26.57
N GLN A 163 -6.25 -10.90 25.62
CA GLN A 163 -6.41 -11.84 24.49
C GLN A 163 -5.12 -12.04 23.66
N ARG A 164 -4.27 -11.00 23.55
CA ARG A 164 -2.98 -11.12 22.82
C ARG A 164 -2.00 -12.03 23.55
N GLY A 165 -2.03 -12.03 24.88
CA GLY A 165 -1.23 -12.93 25.71
C GLY A 165 -1.65 -14.39 25.51
N GLU A 166 -2.96 -14.65 25.46
CA GLU A 166 -3.54 -15.97 25.20
C GLU A 166 -3.20 -16.49 23.80
N TRP A 167 -3.45 -15.67 22.77
CA TRP A 167 -3.18 -16.05 21.37
C TRP A 167 -1.70 -16.31 21.10
N SER A 168 -0.81 -15.61 21.81
CA SER A 168 0.64 -15.77 21.67
C SER A 168 1.23 -16.91 22.52
N ALA A 169 0.48 -17.51 23.46
CA ALA A 169 1.01 -18.47 24.42
C ALA A 169 1.72 -19.66 23.76
N LYS A 170 1.04 -20.31 22.80
CA LYS A 170 1.61 -21.44 22.05
C LYS A 170 2.85 -21.04 21.25
N TRP A 171 2.88 -19.82 20.73
CA TRP A 171 4.05 -19.31 20.00
C TRP A 171 5.23 -19.06 20.94
N ARG A 172 4.99 -18.43 22.10
CA ARG A 172 6.02 -18.19 23.12
C ARG A 172 6.65 -19.48 23.61
N MET A 173 5.85 -20.51 23.89
CA MET A 173 6.37 -21.84 24.27
C MET A 173 7.27 -22.45 23.19
N MET A 174 6.95 -22.25 21.90
CA MET A 174 7.82 -22.73 20.82
C MET A 174 9.14 -21.96 20.75
N CYS A 175 9.15 -20.68 21.16
CA CYS A 175 10.34 -19.84 21.14
C CYS A 175 11.30 -20.10 22.30
N GLU A 176 10.83 -20.61 23.44
CA GLU A 176 11.67 -20.92 24.61
C GLU A 176 12.79 -21.94 24.30
N GLY A 177 12.57 -22.83 23.34
CA GLY A 177 13.55 -23.84 22.91
C GLY A 177 14.51 -23.38 21.81
N LEU A 178 14.45 -22.11 21.38
CA LEU A 178 15.27 -21.60 20.28
C LEU A 178 16.47 -20.81 20.80
N ASP A 179 17.65 -21.09 20.27
CA ASP A 179 18.82 -20.22 20.44
C ASP A 179 18.75 -19.06 19.43
N PRO A 180 18.60 -17.80 19.89
CA PRO A 180 18.51 -16.62 19.00
C PRO A 180 19.81 -16.32 18.24
N LEU A 181 20.94 -16.86 18.69
CA LEU A 181 22.27 -16.61 18.11
C LEU A 181 22.77 -17.78 17.26
N ALA A 182 22.02 -18.87 17.19
CA ALA A 182 22.35 -20.00 16.33
C ALA A 182 22.34 -19.61 14.84
N PRO A 183 23.16 -20.26 13.99
CA PRO A 183 23.12 -20.05 12.55
C PRO A 183 21.71 -20.27 12.01
N ALA A 184 21.25 -19.36 11.15
CA ALA A 184 19.90 -19.45 10.57
C ALA A 184 19.75 -20.73 9.72
N ASP A 185 18.97 -21.69 10.23
CA ASP A 185 18.55 -22.88 9.50
C ASP A 185 17.13 -22.67 8.95
N GLU A 186 16.96 -22.72 7.62
CA GLU A 186 15.66 -22.56 6.98
C GLU A 186 14.68 -23.70 7.31
N LYS A 187 15.16 -24.90 7.69
CA LYS A 187 14.30 -26.07 7.89
C LYS A 187 13.51 -26.07 9.22
N PRO A 188 14.10 -25.73 10.38
CA PRO A 188 13.35 -25.52 11.62
C PRO A 188 12.53 -24.23 11.54
N THR A 189 13.14 -23.13 11.09
CA THR A 189 12.50 -21.82 11.23
C THR A 189 11.44 -21.54 10.17
N GLY A 190 11.61 -22.08 8.96
CA GLY A 190 10.54 -22.13 7.97
C GLY A 190 9.33 -22.94 8.45
N ARG A 191 9.54 -24.02 9.24
CA ARG A 191 8.43 -24.79 9.85
C ARG A 191 7.76 -24.04 10.99
N HIS A 192 8.51 -23.39 11.87
CA HIS A 192 7.94 -22.58 12.95
C HIS A 192 7.14 -21.40 12.40
N CYS A 193 7.66 -20.67 11.41
CA CYS A 193 6.99 -19.53 10.80
C CYS A 193 5.73 -19.91 10.00
N ARG A 194 5.77 -21.00 9.21
CA ARG A 194 4.58 -21.51 8.49
C ARG A 194 3.47 -22.04 9.43
N ARG A 195 3.81 -22.47 10.65
CA ARG A 195 2.84 -22.94 11.65
C ARG A 195 2.12 -21.79 12.34
N VAL A 196 2.81 -20.66 12.55
CA VAL A 196 2.22 -19.43 13.10
C VAL A 196 1.14 -18.87 12.16
N ASP A 197 1.38 -18.87 10.85
CA ASP A 197 0.38 -18.45 9.86
C ASP A 197 -0.92 -19.28 9.91
N ARG A 198 -0.86 -20.55 10.34
CA ARG A 198 -2.02 -21.46 10.47
C ARG A 198 -2.70 -21.43 11.84
N LEU A 199 -2.02 -21.00 12.90
CA LEU A 199 -2.52 -21.09 14.27
C LEU A 199 -3.36 -19.87 14.70
N SER A 200 -3.58 -18.90 13.82
CA SER A 200 -4.17 -17.63 14.24
C SER A 200 -5.25 -17.06 13.32
N PRO A 201 -6.39 -17.77 13.13
CA PRO A 201 -7.57 -17.18 12.48
C PRO A 201 -8.02 -15.84 13.09
N PRO A 202 -8.09 -15.65 14.44
CA PRO A 202 -8.54 -14.37 15.01
C PRO A 202 -7.49 -13.24 14.96
N LEU A 203 -6.19 -13.56 14.89
CA LEU A 203 -5.14 -12.54 14.69
C LEU A 203 -5.16 -12.01 13.25
N GLN A 204 -5.62 -12.79 12.27
CA GLN A 204 -5.81 -12.31 10.89
C GLN A 204 -6.97 -11.33 10.74
N THR A 205 -7.99 -11.42 11.59
CA THR A 205 -9.16 -10.51 11.61
C THR A 205 -8.89 -9.23 12.40
N ALA A 206 -7.97 -9.25 13.37
CA ALA A 206 -7.51 -8.08 14.08
C ALA A 206 -6.26 -7.49 13.39
N GLY A 207 -6.46 -6.62 12.39
CA GLY A 207 -5.39 -6.05 11.54
C GLY A 207 -4.20 -5.38 12.25
N ALA A 208 -4.28 -5.15 13.56
CA ALA A 208 -3.18 -4.64 14.40
C ALA A 208 -2.36 -5.75 15.10
N ALA A 209 -2.84 -6.99 15.14
CA ALA A 209 -2.21 -8.08 15.88
C ALA A 209 -1.36 -9.01 14.98
N LEU A 210 -1.57 -8.95 13.66
CA LEU A 210 -0.70 -9.55 12.63
C LEU A 210 0.72 -8.98 12.61
N TYR A 211 0.87 -7.75 13.11
CA TYR A 211 2.11 -6.98 13.05
C TYR A 211 3.26 -7.61 13.81
N SER A 212 3.01 -8.23 14.97
CA SER A 212 4.12 -8.83 15.73
C SER A 212 4.62 -10.11 15.07
N ALA A 213 3.73 -10.99 14.60
CA ALA A 213 4.10 -12.33 14.13
C ALA A 213 4.80 -12.34 12.76
N ARG A 214 4.30 -11.56 11.79
CA ARG A 214 4.91 -11.50 10.44
C ARG A 214 6.20 -10.69 10.42
N THR A 215 6.26 -9.58 11.16
CA THR A 215 7.46 -8.73 11.24
C THR A 215 8.58 -9.40 12.04
N LEU A 216 8.27 -10.18 13.07
CA LEU A 216 9.26 -11.02 13.78
C LEU A 216 9.88 -12.09 12.86
N CYS A 217 9.08 -12.73 12.01
CA CYS A 217 9.62 -13.73 11.08
C CYS A 217 10.46 -13.08 9.96
N PHE A 218 10.11 -11.86 9.55
CA PHE A 218 10.90 -11.07 8.58
C PHE A 218 12.24 -10.61 9.17
N ALA A 219 12.24 -10.12 10.42
CA ALA A 219 13.45 -9.73 11.15
C ALA A 219 14.41 -10.92 11.36
N TRP A 220 13.88 -12.12 11.60
CA TRP A 220 14.69 -13.33 11.75
C TRP A 220 15.23 -13.84 10.41
N ARG A 221 14.44 -13.79 9.32
CA ARG A 221 14.84 -14.25 7.98
C ARG A 221 15.90 -13.36 7.31
N TYR A 222 15.92 -12.06 7.63
CA TYR A 222 16.85 -11.08 7.04
C TYR A 222 17.92 -10.57 8.02
N GLY A 223 18.09 -11.21 9.18
CA GLY A 223 19.10 -10.91 10.21
C GLY A 223 20.57 -11.09 9.80
N ARG A 224 20.92 -10.96 8.51
CA ARG A 224 22.31 -10.95 8.03
C ARG A 224 23.12 -9.71 8.44
N SER A 225 22.49 -8.67 9.01
CA SER A 225 23.21 -7.50 9.53
C SER A 225 23.45 -7.52 11.05
N ALA A 226 23.10 -8.59 11.76
CA ALA A 226 23.43 -8.73 13.19
C ALA A 226 24.91 -9.06 13.47
N ARG A 227 25.78 -9.08 12.44
CA ARG A 227 27.24 -9.23 12.60
C ARG A 227 27.99 -7.90 12.75
N ALA A 228 27.37 -6.75 12.51
CA ALA A 228 28.06 -5.46 12.56
C ALA A 228 27.98 -4.74 13.93
N ALA A 229 27.31 -5.31 14.92
CA ALA A 229 27.18 -4.72 16.26
C ALA A 229 27.69 -5.71 17.34
N ILE A 230 28.94 -6.16 17.19
CA ILE A 230 29.61 -7.04 18.16
C ILE A 230 30.99 -6.45 18.52
N LEU A 231 31.13 -6.22 19.83
CA LEU A 231 32.28 -5.80 20.66
C LEU A 231 32.62 -4.30 20.79
N PRO A 232 32.88 -3.78 22.02
CA PRO A 232 33.09 -4.48 23.30
C PRO A 232 32.15 -4.01 24.44
N MET A 233 31.59 -4.96 25.20
CA MET A 233 31.57 -4.91 26.68
C MET A 233 31.29 -6.32 27.22
N ALA A 234 32.27 -7.20 27.00
CA ALA A 234 32.53 -8.29 27.91
C ALA A 234 33.20 -7.68 29.16
N ARG A 235 32.41 -7.43 30.21
CA ARG A 235 32.77 -7.38 31.64
C ARG A 235 31.73 -6.54 32.38
N CYS A 236 30.80 -7.20 33.05
CA CYS A 236 30.25 -6.81 34.36
C CYS A 236 29.15 -7.80 34.78
N ARG A 237 29.58 -9.01 35.14
CA ARG A 237 28.89 -9.84 36.13
C ARG A 237 29.94 -10.24 37.16
N CYS A 238 30.10 -9.38 38.16
CA CYS A 238 30.59 -9.67 39.51
C CYS A 238 30.21 -8.45 40.36
N LEU A 239 29.69 -8.69 41.57
CA LEU A 239 29.09 -7.74 42.54
C LEU A 239 27.61 -7.44 42.24
N GLY A 240 26.64 -7.71 43.11
CA GLY A 240 26.65 -8.21 44.47
C GLY A 240 25.21 -8.15 45.00
N ARG A 241 24.86 -9.07 45.89
CA ARG A 241 23.65 -9.01 46.73
C ARG A 241 23.54 -7.64 47.40
N VAL A 242 22.33 -7.07 47.41
CA VAL A 242 21.54 -6.73 48.61
C VAL A 242 20.07 -6.91 48.25
#